data_AF-A0A150NIH6-F1
#
_entry.id   AF-A0A150NIH6-F1
#
_cell.length_a   1.000
_cell.length_b   1.000
_cell.length_c   1.000
_cell.angle_alpha   90.00
_cell.angle_beta   90.00
_cell.angle_gamma   90.00
#
_symmetry.space_group_name_H-M   'P 1'
#
loop_
_entity.id
_entity.type
_entity.pdbx_description
1 polymer ?
#
loop_
_entity_poly.entity_id
_entity_poly.type
_entity_poly.pdbx_seq_one_letter_code
_entity_poly.pdbx_strand_id
1 'polypeptide(L)'
;MSFLSKNGAGILACLLISILSWYLGGFFPVIGAPVFAIFMGMLLHPFLSPYKQLDAGLTFSSKKLLQYAVILLGFGLNISQVFAVGQSSLPVILSTISIALIVAYLFQRFFALDTKLATLIGVGSSICGGSAIAATAPVIHAKEKEVAQAISVIFFFNVLAALIFPTLGTWLHLSNEGFALFAGTAVNDTSSVTATASAWDSLYQTNTLESATIVKLTRTLAIIPITLFLSYWQSREQKISKVCN
;
A
#
# COMPACT_ATOMS: atom_id res chain seq x y z
N MET A 1 -25.71 -9.09 18.52
CA MET A 1 -25.97 -10.07 17.44
C MET A 1 -26.06 -9.45 16.02
N SER A 2 -26.12 -8.14 15.84
CA SER A 2 -26.23 -7.51 14.50
C SER A 2 -24.92 -7.51 13.68
N PHE A 3 -23.76 -7.47 14.33
CA PHE A 3 -22.46 -7.40 13.66
C PHE A 3 -22.12 -8.67 12.89
N LEU A 4 -22.33 -9.85 13.49
CA LEU A 4 -22.07 -11.14 12.86
C LEU A 4 -23.04 -11.41 11.71
N SER A 5 -24.31 -10.99 11.85
CA SER A 5 -25.30 -11.12 10.78
C SER A 5 -25.00 -10.21 9.58
N LYS A 6 -24.43 -9.00 9.80
CA LYS A 6 -24.07 -8.08 8.72
C LYS A 6 -22.74 -8.38 8.03
N ASN A 7 -21.70 -8.74 8.79
CA ASN A 7 -20.35 -8.89 8.24
C ASN A 7 -19.94 -10.35 8.01
N GLY A 8 -20.67 -11.30 8.61
CA GLY A 8 -20.28 -12.71 8.65
C GLY A 8 -20.12 -13.33 7.26
N ALA A 9 -21.04 -13.05 6.32
CA ALA A 9 -20.99 -13.64 4.99
C ALA A 9 -19.73 -13.22 4.21
N GLY A 10 -19.37 -11.93 4.22
CA GLY A 10 -18.17 -11.44 3.56
C GLY A 10 -16.87 -11.86 4.26
N ILE A 11 -16.84 -11.89 5.60
CA ILE A 11 -15.68 -12.39 6.35
C ILE A 11 -15.46 -13.89 6.07
N LEU A 12 -16.53 -14.68 6.03
CA LEU A 12 -16.46 -16.10 5.75
C LEU A 12 -15.99 -16.36 4.32
N ALA A 13 -16.45 -15.56 3.35
CA ALA A 13 -15.91 -15.62 1.98
C ALA A 13 -14.41 -15.31 1.94
N CYS A 14 -13.94 -14.25 2.62
CA CYS A 14 -12.51 -13.95 2.74
C CYS A 14 -11.73 -15.10 3.39
N LEU A 15 -12.27 -15.71 4.45
CA LEU A 15 -11.63 -16.83 5.14
C LEU A 15 -11.51 -18.05 4.24
N LEU A 16 -12.57 -18.42 3.52
CA LEU A 16 -12.54 -19.55 2.59
C LEU A 16 -11.51 -19.33 1.48
N ILE A 17 -11.49 -18.14 0.87
CA ILE A 17 -10.51 -17.78 -0.16
C ILE A 17 -9.10 -17.82 0.42
N SER A 18 -8.89 -17.28 1.63
CA SER A 18 -7.58 -17.26 2.30
C SER A 18 -7.06 -18.66 2.61
N ILE A 19 -7.90 -19.55 3.17
CA ILE A 19 -7.53 -20.94 3.46
C ILE A 19 -7.16 -21.69 2.19
N LEU A 20 -7.97 -21.55 1.14
CA LEU A 20 -7.72 -22.21 -0.14
C LEU A 20 -6.41 -21.69 -0.77
N SER A 21 -6.18 -20.37 -0.71
CA SER A 21 -4.97 -19.75 -1.24
C SER A 21 -3.73 -20.11 -0.44
N TRP A 22 -3.85 -20.25 0.88
CA TRP A 22 -2.78 -20.73 1.75
C TRP A 22 -2.39 -22.17 1.42
N TYR A 23 -3.39 -23.04 1.23
CA TYR A 23 -3.15 -24.42 0.82
C TYR A 23 -2.46 -24.48 -0.55
N LEU A 24 -3.00 -23.79 -1.57
CA LEU A 24 -2.40 -23.73 -2.92
C LEU A 24 -1.01 -23.09 -2.93
N GLY A 25 -0.79 -22.05 -2.14
CA GLY A 25 0.50 -21.39 -1.96
C GLY A 25 1.57 -22.31 -1.36
N GLY A 26 1.17 -23.27 -0.53
CA GLY A 26 2.06 -24.32 -0.03
C GLY A 26 2.52 -25.31 -1.11
N PHE A 27 1.67 -25.61 -2.10
CA PHE A 27 2.03 -26.48 -3.23
C PHE A 27 2.89 -25.77 -4.27
N PHE A 28 2.70 -24.46 -4.47
CA PHE A 28 3.47 -23.64 -5.40
C PHE A 28 4.12 -22.45 -4.68
N PRO A 29 5.23 -22.67 -3.95
CA PRO A 29 5.91 -21.64 -3.16
C PRO A 29 6.37 -20.44 -4.00
N VAL A 30 6.66 -20.67 -5.29
CA VAL A 30 7.08 -19.63 -6.25
C VAL A 30 6.01 -18.57 -6.45
N ILE A 31 4.76 -18.96 -6.36
CA ILE A 31 3.60 -18.07 -6.50
C ILE A 31 3.25 -17.49 -5.13
N GLY A 32 3.24 -18.33 -4.09
CA GLY A 32 2.93 -17.93 -2.72
C GLY A 32 1.42 -17.71 -2.49
N ALA A 33 1.01 -17.84 -1.24
CA ALA A 33 -0.41 -17.72 -0.85
C ALA A 33 -1.09 -16.37 -1.22
N PRO A 34 -0.43 -15.20 -1.07
CA PRO A 34 -1.08 -13.91 -1.35
C PRO A 34 -1.43 -13.73 -2.82
N VAL A 35 -0.59 -14.24 -3.72
CA VAL A 35 -0.82 -14.16 -5.16
C VAL A 35 -2.04 -15.00 -5.56
N PHE A 36 -2.14 -16.22 -5.04
CA PHE A 36 -3.34 -17.03 -5.25
C PHE A 36 -4.59 -16.33 -4.70
N ALA A 37 -4.50 -15.67 -3.55
CA ALA A 37 -5.63 -14.94 -2.99
C ALA A 37 -6.07 -13.77 -3.88
N ILE A 38 -5.12 -13.04 -4.48
CA ILE A 38 -5.40 -11.98 -5.44
C ILE A 38 -6.07 -12.54 -6.69
N PHE A 39 -5.51 -13.58 -7.30
CA PHE A 39 -6.07 -14.20 -8.50
C PHE A 39 -7.48 -14.77 -8.26
N MET A 40 -7.67 -15.49 -7.15
CA MET A 40 -8.97 -16.01 -6.74
C MET A 40 -9.96 -14.88 -6.50
N GLY A 41 -9.54 -13.80 -5.83
CA GLY A 41 -10.37 -12.61 -5.64
C GLY A 41 -10.81 -11.98 -6.97
N MET A 42 -9.89 -11.84 -7.93
CA MET A 42 -10.18 -11.30 -9.26
C MET A 42 -11.12 -12.21 -10.08
N LEU A 43 -10.89 -13.53 -10.05
CA LEU A 43 -11.72 -14.52 -10.75
C LEU A 43 -13.13 -14.63 -10.16
N LEU A 44 -13.24 -14.53 -8.83
CA LEU A 44 -14.51 -14.63 -8.12
C LEU A 44 -15.28 -13.30 -8.10
N HIS A 45 -14.64 -12.16 -8.35
CA HIS A 45 -15.27 -10.84 -8.28
C HIS A 45 -16.55 -10.73 -9.12
N PRO A 46 -16.61 -11.15 -10.40
CA PRO A 46 -17.85 -11.09 -11.19
C PRO A 46 -19.00 -11.92 -10.61
N PHE A 47 -18.68 -13.03 -9.92
CA PHE A 47 -19.67 -13.91 -9.31
C PHE A 47 -20.14 -13.41 -7.94
N LEU A 48 -19.26 -12.75 -7.18
CA LEU A 48 -19.54 -12.25 -5.84
C LEU A 48 -20.12 -10.83 -5.84
N SER A 49 -19.79 -10.00 -6.84
CA SER A 49 -20.23 -8.60 -6.95
C SER A 49 -21.76 -8.39 -6.92
N PRO A 50 -22.61 -9.31 -7.43
CA PRO A 50 -24.07 -9.15 -7.31
C PRO A 50 -24.61 -9.27 -5.88
N TYR A 51 -23.87 -9.91 -4.96
CA TYR A 51 -24.31 -10.19 -3.61
C TYR A 51 -23.93 -9.07 -2.63
N LYS A 52 -24.78 -8.04 -2.54
CA LYS A 52 -24.59 -6.88 -1.62
C LYS A 52 -24.40 -7.25 -0.13
N GLN A 53 -24.82 -8.45 0.27
CA GLN A 53 -24.63 -8.97 1.63
C GLN A 53 -23.15 -9.24 1.96
N LEU A 54 -22.30 -9.40 0.95
CA LEU A 54 -20.86 -9.63 1.12
C LEU A 54 -20.08 -8.33 1.32
N ASP A 55 -20.53 -7.22 0.72
CA ASP A 55 -19.80 -5.94 0.68
C ASP A 55 -19.38 -5.43 2.05
N ALA A 56 -20.27 -5.55 3.05
CA ALA A 56 -19.99 -5.12 4.41
C ALA A 56 -18.81 -5.90 5.03
N GLY A 57 -18.82 -7.23 4.87
CA GLY A 57 -17.74 -8.10 5.36
C GLY A 57 -16.43 -7.92 4.58
N LEU A 58 -16.49 -7.80 3.25
CA LEU A 58 -15.31 -7.54 2.42
C LEU A 58 -14.65 -6.19 2.76
N THR A 59 -15.46 -5.16 2.98
CA THR A 59 -14.99 -3.83 3.40
C THR A 59 -14.41 -3.86 4.81
N PHE A 60 -15.04 -4.62 5.73
CA PHE A 60 -14.52 -4.81 7.07
C PHE A 60 -13.15 -5.50 7.06
N SER A 61 -13.00 -6.58 6.29
CA SER A 61 -11.73 -7.32 6.14
C SER A 61 -10.63 -6.45 5.53
N SER A 62 -10.91 -5.75 4.43
CA SER A 62 -9.92 -4.92 3.73
C SER A 62 -9.49 -3.68 4.51
N LYS A 63 -10.35 -3.12 5.36
CA LYS A 63 -10.05 -1.90 6.12
C LYS A 63 -9.69 -2.17 7.58
N LYS A 64 -10.60 -2.78 8.34
CA LYS A 64 -10.48 -2.91 9.80
C LYS A 64 -9.61 -4.08 10.19
N LEU A 65 -9.86 -5.27 9.62
CA LEU A 65 -9.07 -6.45 9.94
C LEU A 65 -7.60 -6.25 9.55
N LEU A 66 -7.35 -5.70 8.35
CA LEU A 66 -6.00 -5.34 7.93
C LEU A 66 -5.34 -4.32 8.86
N GLN A 67 -6.06 -3.26 9.26
CA GLN A 67 -5.54 -2.28 10.23
C GLN A 67 -5.16 -2.94 11.57
N TYR A 68 -6.01 -3.82 12.11
CA TYR A 68 -5.71 -4.53 13.34
C TYR A 68 -4.50 -5.46 13.21
N ALA A 69 -4.38 -6.18 12.08
CA ALA A 69 -3.21 -7.01 11.80
C ALA A 69 -1.92 -6.18 11.76
N VAL A 70 -1.94 -5.03 11.10
CA VAL A 70 -0.81 -4.09 11.03
C VAL A 70 -0.46 -3.52 12.40
N ILE A 71 -1.46 -3.16 13.22
CA ILE A 71 -1.23 -2.66 14.59
C ILE A 71 -0.58 -3.75 15.45
N LEU A 72 -1.10 -4.97 15.41
CA LEU A 72 -0.54 -6.11 16.14
C LEU A 72 0.87 -6.45 15.69
N LEU A 73 1.13 -6.43 14.38
CA LEU A 73 2.48 -6.58 13.84
C LEU A 73 3.39 -5.47 14.36
N GLY A 74 2.90 -4.23 14.43
CA GLY A 74 3.57 -3.08 15.01
C GLY A 74 4.00 -3.28 16.47
N PHE A 75 3.17 -3.93 17.30
CA PHE A 75 3.54 -4.28 18.68
C PHE A 75 4.66 -5.33 18.77
N GLY A 76 4.85 -6.13 17.71
CA GLY A 76 5.97 -7.07 17.62
C GLY A 76 7.31 -6.42 17.24
N LEU A 77 7.30 -5.16 16.77
CA LEU A 77 8.48 -4.51 16.23
C LEU A 77 9.36 -3.90 17.31
N ASN A 78 10.68 -4.01 17.13
CA ASN A 78 11.65 -3.36 17.99
C ASN A 78 11.76 -1.85 17.65
N ILE A 79 11.48 -0.97 18.63
CA ILE A 79 11.54 0.50 18.45
C ILE A 79 12.93 0.96 17.96
N SER A 80 14.02 0.33 18.40
CA SER A 80 15.37 0.71 17.97
C SER A 80 15.60 0.40 16.49
N GLN A 81 15.06 -0.72 15.99
CA GLN A 81 15.13 -1.05 14.55
C GLN A 81 14.32 -0.06 13.71
N VAL A 82 13.13 0.32 14.17
CA VAL A 82 12.29 1.35 13.54
C VAL A 82 13.06 2.67 13.39
N PHE A 83 13.76 3.10 14.45
CA PHE A 83 14.57 4.33 14.40
C PHE A 83 15.74 4.24 13.41
N ALA A 84 16.48 3.13 13.40
CA ALA A 84 17.63 2.94 12.52
C ALA A 84 17.23 2.91 11.03
N VAL A 85 16.15 2.19 10.71
CA VAL A 85 15.59 2.11 9.36
C VAL A 85 14.99 3.45 8.94
N GLY A 86 14.36 4.17 9.87
CA GLY A 86 13.74 5.48 9.60
C GLY A 86 14.74 6.55 9.19
N GLN A 87 15.89 6.62 9.88
CA GLN A 87 16.95 7.59 9.56
C GLN A 87 17.58 7.32 8.19
N SER A 88 17.87 6.06 7.88
CA SER A 88 18.47 5.67 6.59
C SER A 88 17.50 5.80 5.41
N SER A 89 16.20 5.60 5.63
CA SER A 89 15.18 5.62 4.57
C SER A 89 14.73 7.04 4.19
N LEU A 90 14.92 8.03 5.06
CA LEU A 90 14.39 9.40 4.88
C LEU A 90 14.82 10.07 3.56
N PRO A 91 16.11 10.05 3.17
CA PRO A 91 16.54 10.60 1.89
C PRO A 91 15.94 9.88 0.68
N VAL A 92 15.80 8.55 0.77
CA VAL A 92 15.20 7.71 -0.28
C VAL A 92 13.71 8.04 -0.45
N ILE A 93 13.01 8.35 0.64
CA ILE A 93 11.59 8.73 0.61
C ILE A 93 11.40 10.06 -0.12
N LEU A 94 12.18 11.08 0.26
CA LEU A 94 12.06 12.40 -0.36
C LEU A 94 12.41 12.35 -1.85
N SER A 95 13.46 11.60 -2.22
CA SER A 95 13.84 11.44 -3.62
C SER A 95 12.77 10.68 -4.41
N THR A 96 12.29 9.53 -3.91
CA THR A 96 11.29 8.71 -4.61
C THR A 96 9.95 9.42 -4.76
N ILE A 97 9.45 10.11 -3.74
CA ILE A 97 8.21 10.90 -3.85
C ILE A 97 8.38 12.04 -4.86
N SER A 98 9.49 12.78 -4.77
CA SER A 98 9.75 13.91 -5.68
C SER A 98 9.85 13.43 -7.13
N ILE A 99 10.62 12.37 -7.38
CA ILE A 99 10.77 11.77 -8.70
C ILE A 99 9.42 11.24 -9.19
N ALA A 100 8.66 10.52 -8.36
CA ALA A 100 7.36 9.98 -8.75
C ALA A 100 6.37 11.08 -9.16
N LEU A 101 6.33 12.20 -8.43
CA LEU A 101 5.47 13.34 -8.78
C LEU A 101 5.94 14.06 -10.04
N ILE A 102 7.25 14.25 -10.22
CA ILE A 102 7.82 14.84 -11.44
C ILE A 102 7.50 13.96 -12.65
N VAL A 103 7.73 12.65 -12.54
CA VAL A 103 7.43 11.69 -13.62
C VAL A 103 5.94 11.69 -13.92
N ALA A 104 5.07 11.66 -12.91
CA ALA A 104 3.62 11.73 -13.12
C ALA A 104 3.21 13.01 -13.86
N TYR A 105 3.81 14.16 -13.52
CA TYR A 105 3.58 15.42 -14.24
C TYR A 105 4.10 15.39 -15.68
N LEU A 106 5.28 14.83 -15.92
CA LEU A 106 5.83 14.68 -17.27
C LEU A 106 4.96 13.77 -18.14
N PHE A 107 4.48 12.65 -17.59
CA PHE A 107 3.56 11.74 -18.28
C PHE A 107 2.22 12.41 -18.56
N GLN A 108 1.68 13.19 -17.62
CA GLN A 108 0.47 13.98 -17.82
C GLN A 108 0.61 14.90 -19.02
N ARG A 109 1.75 15.60 -19.15
CA ARG A 109 2.04 16.51 -20.27
C ARG A 109 2.27 15.77 -21.59
N PHE A 110 2.94 14.62 -21.57
CA PHE A 110 3.30 13.89 -22.79
C PHE A 110 2.13 13.12 -23.39
N PHE A 111 1.28 12.52 -22.54
CA PHE A 111 0.13 11.71 -22.96
C PHE A 111 -1.19 12.48 -22.97
N ALA A 112 -1.17 13.79 -22.70
CA ALA A 112 -2.34 14.66 -22.63
C ALA A 112 -3.48 14.08 -21.75
N LEU A 113 -3.11 13.48 -20.62
CA LEU A 113 -4.05 12.87 -19.69
C LEU A 113 -4.83 13.94 -18.92
N ASP A 114 -6.04 13.57 -18.48
CA ASP A 114 -6.82 14.42 -17.57
C ASP A 114 -5.99 14.73 -16.32
N THR A 115 -5.87 16.02 -16.02
CA THR A 115 -5.01 16.53 -14.95
C THR A 115 -5.39 15.95 -13.59
N LYS A 116 -6.68 15.74 -13.33
CA LYS A 116 -7.15 15.19 -12.05
C LYS A 116 -6.80 13.72 -11.95
N LEU A 117 -7.07 12.94 -12.99
CA LEU A 117 -6.71 11.52 -13.02
C LEU A 117 -5.20 11.32 -12.84
N ALA A 118 -4.38 12.08 -13.56
CA ALA A 118 -2.92 12.01 -13.45
C ALA A 118 -2.43 12.42 -12.05
N THR A 119 -3.03 13.44 -11.45
CA THR A 119 -2.72 13.87 -10.08
C THR A 119 -3.08 12.77 -9.07
N LEU A 120 -4.25 12.15 -9.19
CA LEU A 120 -4.66 11.06 -8.30
C LEU A 120 -3.73 9.85 -8.41
N ILE A 121 -3.35 9.45 -9.63
CA ILE A 121 -2.42 8.35 -9.85
C ILE A 121 -1.03 8.70 -9.30
N GLY A 122 -0.53 9.91 -9.54
CA GLY A 122 0.78 10.35 -9.04
C GLY A 122 0.83 10.41 -7.50
N VAL A 123 -0.19 10.97 -6.87
CA VAL A 123 -0.28 11.05 -5.40
C VAL A 123 -0.48 9.67 -4.78
N GLY A 124 -1.36 8.85 -5.33
CA GLY A 124 -1.56 7.48 -4.86
C GLY A 124 -0.31 6.61 -5.02
N SER A 125 0.41 6.76 -6.13
CA SER A 125 1.63 6.00 -6.43
C SER A 125 2.89 6.53 -5.72
N SER A 126 2.81 7.61 -4.95
CA SER A 126 3.97 8.12 -4.20
C SER A 126 3.84 7.92 -2.69
N ILE A 127 2.62 7.88 -2.15
CA ILE A 127 2.39 7.88 -0.70
C ILE A 127 1.93 6.50 -0.20
N CYS A 128 0.62 6.25 -0.21
CA CYS A 128 -0.02 5.09 0.41
C CYS A 128 -1.20 4.55 -0.41
N GLY A 129 -1.11 4.66 -1.75
CA GLY A 129 -2.10 4.06 -2.66
C GLY A 129 -3.49 4.69 -2.53
N GLY A 130 -4.49 3.84 -2.34
CA GLY A 130 -5.90 4.25 -2.30
C GLY A 130 -6.24 5.23 -1.17
N SER A 131 -5.53 5.18 -0.04
CA SER A 131 -5.75 6.11 1.07
C SER A 131 -5.37 7.55 0.70
N ALA A 132 -4.29 7.73 -0.06
CA ALA A 132 -3.88 9.03 -0.54
C ALA A 132 -4.85 9.56 -1.61
N ILE A 133 -5.33 8.71 -2.52
CA ILE A 133 -6.38 9.08 -3.49
C ILE A 133 -7.62 9.59 -2.77
N ALA A 134 -8.10 8.86 -1.75
CA ALA A 134 -9.31 9.23 -1.00
C ALA A 134 -9.16 10.58 -0.28
N ALA A 135 -7.96 10.90 0.21
CA ALA A 135 -7.68 12.19 0.85
C ALA A 135 -7.56 13.34 -0.15
N THR A 136 -6.98 13.10 -1.33
CA THR A 136 -6.74 14.13 -2.36
C THR A 136 -7.97 14.41 -3.23
N ALA A 137 -8.80 13.40 -3.49
CA ALA A 137 -10.00 13.52 -4.32
C ALA A 137 -10.93 14.70 -3.96
N PRO A 138 -11.30 14.95 -2.69
CA PRO A 138 -12.15 16.09 -2.33
C PRO A 138 -11.43 17.44 -2.50
N VAL A 139 -10.10 17.48 -2.35
CA VAL A 139 -9.29 18.70 -2.44
C VAL A 139 -9.21 19.21 -3.89
N ILE A 140 -9.13 18.30 -4.86
CA ILE A 140 -9.07 18.66 -6.30
C ILE A 140 -10.43 18.55 -7.00
N HIS A 141 -11.51 18.32 -6.24
CA HIS A 141 -12.86 18.08 -6.74
C HIS A 141 -12.90 17.02 -7.86
N ALA A 142 -12.27 15.86 -7.61
CA ALA A 142 -12.26 14.75 -8.54
C ALA A 142 -13.64 14.07 -8.62
N LYS A 143 -14.01 13.62 -9.81
CA LYS A 143 -15.25 12.86 -10.03
C LYS A 143 -15.07 11.44 -9.52
N GLU A 144 -16.15 10.80 -9.07
CA GLU A 144 -16.12 9.39 -8.63
C GLU A 144 -15.53 8.45 -9.69
N LYS A 145 -15.80 8.72 -10.97
CA LYS A 145 -15.22 7.96 -12.09
C LYS A 145 -13.68 8.08 -12.13
N GLU A 146 -13.12 9.27 -11.92
CA GLU A 146 -11.67 9.50 -11.92
C GLU A 146 -11.02 8.82 -10.71
N VAL A 147 -11.69 8.87 -9.55
CA VAL A 147 -11.26 8.18 -8.32
C VAL A 147 -11.25 6.67 -8.53
N ALA A 148 -12.34 6.10 -9.06
CA ALA A 148 -12.44 4.68 -9.32
C ALA A 148 -11.39 4.20 -10.34
N GLN A 149 -11.15 4.99 -11.40
CA GLN A 149 -10.10 4.70 -12.39
C GLN A 149 -8.70 4.74 -11.77
N ALA A 150 -8.38 5.79 -11.00
CA ALA A 150 -7.07 5.90 -10.34
C ALA A 150 -6.83 4.74 -9.36
N ILE A 151 -7.82 4.41 -8.54
CA ILE A 151 -7.75 3.27 -7.61
C ILE A 151 -7.53 1.97 -8.37
N SER A 152 -8.26 1.73 -9.45
CA SER A 152 -8.14 0.51 -10.25
C SER A 152 -6.74 0.36 -10.85
N VAL A 153 -6.18 1.44 -11.40
CA VAL A 153 -4.82 1.43 -11.96
C VAL A 153 -3.78 1.13 -10.89
N ILE A 154 -3.88 1.76 -9.72
CA ILE A 154 -2.94 1.52 -8.61
C ILE A 154 -3.02 0.07 -8.14
N PHE A 155 -4.23 -0.45 -7.91
CA PHE A 155 -4.39 -1.84 -7.50
C PHE A 155 -3.85 -2.80 -8.54
N PHE A 156 -4.07 -2.54 -9.83
CA PHE A 156 -3.52 -3.36 -10.90
C PHE A 156 -1.99 -3.43 -10.85
N PHE A 157 -1.31 -2.28 -10.74
CA PHE A 157 0.15 -2.27 -10.64
C PHE A 157 0.69 -2.86 -9.34
N ASN A 158 -0.04 -2.72 -8.23
CA ASN A 158 0.31 -3.36 -6.96
C ASN A 158 0.27 -4.89 -7.04
N VAL A 159 -0.75 -5.44 -7.72
CA VAL A 159 -0.84 -6.88 -7.99
C VAL A 159 0.33 -7.34 -8.85
N LEU A 160 0.64 -6.60 -9.92
CA LEU A 160 1.80 -6.89 -10.76
C LEU A 160 3.11 -6.82 -9.96
N ALA A 161 3.26 -5.84 -9.07
CA ALA A 161 4.43 -5.73 -8.21
C ALA A 161 4.57 -6.95 -7.28
N ALA A 162 3.48 -7.41 -6.66
CA ALA A 162 3.50 -8.59 -5.80
C ALA A 162 3.92 -9.87 -6.55
N LEU A 163 3.63 -9.94 -7.85
CA LEU A 163 4.02 -11.04 -8.73
C LEU A 163 5.46 -10.94 -9.21
N ILE A 164 5.83 -9.76 -9.71
CA ILE A 164 7.09 -9.55 -10.44
C ILE A 164 8.24 -9.33 -9.47
N PHE A 165 8.02 -8.59 -8.39
CA PHE A 165 9.11 -8.15 -7.51
C PHE A 165 9.88 -9.31 -6.88
N PRO A 166 9.26 -10.39 -6.37
CA PRO A 166 10.03 -11.51 -5.84
C PRO A 166 10.98 -12.09 -6.89
N THR A 167 10.51 -12.34 -8.12
CA THR A 167 11.36 -12.85 -9.20
C THR A 167 12.45 -11.85 -9.61
N LEU A 168 12.13 -10.55 -9.62
CA LEU A 168 13.08 -9.49 -9.91
C LEU A 168 14.17 -9.40 -8.82
N GLY A 169 13.78 -9.53 -7.55
CA GLY A 169 14.70 -9.54 -6.41
C GLY A 169 15.65 -10.74 -6.46
N THR A 170 15.16 -11.91 -6.86
CA THR A 170 15.98 -13.09 -7.14
C THR A 170 17.00 -12.80 -8.24
N TRP A 171 16.57 -12.20 -9.35
CA TRP A 171 17.43 -11.91 -10.49
C TRP A 171 18.49 -10.85 -10.19
N LEU A 172 18.14 -9.87 -9.36
CA LEU A 172 19.06 -8.85 -8.85
C LEU A 172 19.96 -9.35 -7.71
N HIS A 173 19.84 -10.62 -7.29
CA HIS A 173 20.56 -11.21 -6.17
C HIS A 173 20.44 -10.40 -4.87
N LEU A 174 19.25 -9.86 -4.59
CA LEU A 174 19.00 -9.11 -3.37
C LEU A 174 19.08 -10.04 -2.15
N SER A 175 19.72 -9.55 -1.08
CA SER A 175 19.63 -10.18 0.23
C SER A 175 18.21 -10.03 0.79
N ASN A 176 17.85 -10.79 1.82
CA ASN A 176 16.53 -10.68 2.45
C ASN A 176 16.25 -9.26 2.97
N GLU A 177 17.25 -8.63 3.59
CA GLU A 177 17.18 -7.24 4.03
C GLU A 177 17.04 -6.26 2.86
N GLY A 178 17.81 -6.49 1.79
CA GLY A 178 17.75 -5.70 0.56
C GLY A 178 16.38 -5.81 -0.13
N PHE A 179 15.79 -7.01 -0.15
CA PHE A 179 14.44 -7.23 -0.66
C PHE A 179 13.39 -6.60 0.25
N ALA A 180 13.56 -6.65 1.58
CA ALA A 180 12.66 -5.99 2.52
C ALA A 180 12.62 -4.47 2.28
N LEU A 181 13.80 -3.87 2.10
CA LEU A 181 13.94 -2.46 1.74
C LEU A 181 13.31 -2.18 0.36
N PHE A 182 13.60 -3.01 -0.64
CA PHE A 182 13.06 -2.85 -1.99
C PHE A 182 11.52 -2.94 -1.99
N ALA A 183 10.93 -3.99 -1.43
CA ALA A 183 9.49 -4.17 -1.36
C ALA A 183 8.80 -3.08 -0.53
N GLY A 184 9.36 -2.72 0.64
CA GLY A 184 8.84 -1.68 1.52
C GLY A 184 8.94 -0.27 0.94
N THR A 185 9.88 -0.03 0.01
CA THR A 185 10.04 1.27 -0.66
C THR A 185 9.30 1.35 -2.00
N ALA A 186 9.36 0.32 -2.83
CA ALA A 186 8.77 0.32 -4.16
C ALA A 186 7.27 0.09 -4.17
N VAL A 187 6.73 -0.69 -3.21
CA VAL A 187 5.28 -0.96 -3.14
C VAL A 187 4.60 0.06 -2.24
N ASN A 188 3.61 0.75 -2.80
CA ASN A 188 3.04 1.93 -2.15
C ASN A 188 1.84 1.62 -1.25
N ASP A 189 1.15 0.52 -1.47
CA ASP A 189 0.03 0.10 -0.61
C ASP A 189 0.46 -0.95 0.42
N THR A 190 0.06 -0.77 1.68
CA THR A 190 0.46 -1.67 2.78
C THR A 190 0.01 -3.11 2.56
N SER A 191 -1.20 -3.32 2.02
CA SER A 191 -1.71 -4.68 1.74
C SER A 191 -0.88 -5.38 0.66
N SER A 192 -0.34 -4.59 -0.27
CA SER A 192 0.44 -5.11 -1.39
C SER A 192 1.91 -5.32 -1.01
N VAL A 193 2.46 -4.49 -0.11
CA VAL A 193 3.78 -4.73 0.51
C VAL A 193 3.78 -6.05 1.26
N THR A 194 2.77 -6.28 2.11
CA THR A 194 2.68 -7.52 2.89
C THR A 194 2.50 -8.73 1.99
N ALA A 195 1.69 -8.64 0.93
CA ALA A 195 1.56 -9.68 -0.08
C ALA A 195 2.89 -9.98 -0.79
N THR A 196 3.61 -8.94 -1.22
CA THR A 196 4.90 -9.07 -1.91
C THR A 196 5.96 -9.72 -1.00
N ALA A 197 6.06 -9.24 0.24
CA ALA A 197 7.06 -9.74 1.20
C ALA A 197 6.75 -11.16 1.69
N SER A 198 5.48 -11.51 1.87
CA SER A 198 5.10 -12.89 2.21
C SER A 198 5.25 -13.88 1.05
N ALA A 199 5.13 -13.42 -0.21
CA ALA A 199 5.51 -14.23 -1.36
C ALA A 199 7.02 -14.53 -1.35
N TRP A 200 7.87 -13.55 -1.00
CA TRP A 200 9.30 -13.77 -0.81
C TRP A 200 9.61 -14.72 0.36
N ASP A 201 8.94 -14.55 1.50
CA ASP A 201 9.13 -15.45 2.64
C ASP A 201 8.75 -16.90 2.31
N SER A 202 7.74 -17.11 1.46
CA SER A 202 7.37 -18.45 0.99
C SER A 202 8.46 -19.09 0.13
N LEU A 203 9.13 -18.27 -0.70
CA LEU A 203 10.22 -18.68 -1.60
C LEU A 203 11.51 -19.02 -0.85
N TYR A 204 11.89 -18.22 0.15
CA TYR A 204 13.20 -18.29 0.80
C TYR A 204 13.15 -18.74 2.26
N GLN A 205 11.96 -18.97 2.84
CA GLN A 205 11.75 -19.31 4.25
C GLN A 205 12.38 -18.29 5.21
N THR A 206 12.05 -17.01 4.99
CA THR A 206 12.65 -15.86 5.69
C THR A 206 11.63 -15.12 6.56
N ASN A 207 12.09 -14.07 7.27
CA ASN A 207 11.23 -13.13 8.01
C ASN A 207 11.28 -11.72 7.39
N THR A 208 11.15 -11.66 6.07
CA THR A 208 11.23 -10.45 5.25
C THR A 208 9.95 -9.63 5.35
N LEU A 209 8.80 -10.27 5.62
CA LEU A 209 7.53 -9.59 5.88
C LEU A 209 7.61 -8.57 7.00
N GLU A 210 8.21 -8.94 8.13
CA GLU A 210 8.35 -8.06 9.29
C GLU A 210 9.22 -6.84 8.93
N SER A 211 10.37 -7.09 8.32
CA SER A 211 11.32 -6.05 7.89
C SER A 211 10.72 -5.11 6.83
N ALA A 212 10.04 -5.65 5.81
CA ALA A 212 9.39 -4.83 4.78
C ALA A 212 8.27 -3.97 5.36
N THR A 213 7.54 -4.52 6.33
CA THR A 213 6.48 -3.79 7.03
C THR A 213 7.05 -2.71 7.95
N ILE A 214 8.17 -2.97 8.64
CA ILE A 214 8.92 -1.93 9.37
C ILE A 214 9.26 -0.78 8.43
N VAL A 215 9.91 -1.07 7.30
CA VAL A 215 10.31 -0.05 6.31
C VAL A 215 9.09 0.77 5.89
N LYS A 216 7.97 0.10 5.60
CA LYS A 216 6.73 0.75 5.16
C LYS A 216 6.10 1.64 6.22
N LEU A 217 5.90 1.11 7.43
CA LEU A 217 5.25 1.83 8.53
C LEU A 217 6.12 2.98 9.02
N THR A 218 7.42 2.76 9.15
CA THR A 218 8.38 3.79 9.57
C THR A 218 8.35 4.97 8.60
N ARG A 219 8.26 4.71 7.29
CA ARG A 219 8.11 5.73 6.26
C ARG A 219 6.79 6.50 6.37
N THR A 220 5.66 5.81 6.58
CA THR A 220 4.36 6.49 6.76
C THR A 220 4.35 7.34 8.03
N LEU A 221 4.96 6.85 9.11
CA LEU A 221 5.11 7.60 10.36
C LEU A 221 6.03 8.81 10.20
N ALA A 222 7.10 8.72 9.41
CA ALA A 222 8.04 9.82 9.15
C ALA A 222 7.41 11.02 8.41
N ILE A 223 6.28 10.84 7.71
CA ILE A 223 5.52 11.94 7.10
C ILE A 223 4.95 12.88 8.18
N ILE A 224 4.55 12.37 9.34
CA ILE A 224 3.96 13.17 10.43
C ILE A 224 4.94 14.22 10.98
N PRO A 225 6.15 13.88 11.45
CA PRO A 225 7.08 14.89 11.96
C PRO A 225 7.56 15.84 10.85
N ILE A 226 7.72 15.39 9.61
CA ILE A 226 8.11 16.26 8.49
C ILE A 226 7.01 17.28 8.20
N THR A 227 5.76 16.84 8.12
CA THR A 227 4.62 17.75 7.86
C THR A 227 4.36 18.71 9.03
N LEU A 228 4.51 18.25 10.28
CA LEU A 228 4.45 19.11 11.45
C LEU A 228 5.58 20.14 11.48
N PHE A 229 6.81 19.74 11.16
CA PHE A 229 7.98 20.63 11.10
C PHE A 229 7.82 21.69 10.00
N LEU A 230 7.42 21.29 8.79
CA LEU A 230 7.16 22.22 7.69
C LEU A 230 5.98 23.16 7.98
N SER A 231 4.90 22.65 8.57
CA SER A 231 3.75 23.46 9.00
C SER A 231 4.15 24.50 10.05
N TYR A 232 4.98 24.10 11.01
CA TYR A 232 5.52 25.00 12.03
C TYR A 232 6.45 26.08 11.42
N TRP A 233 7.34 25.70 10.50
CA TRP A 233 8.22 26.64 9.80
C TRP A 233 7.42 27.65 8.97
N GLN A 234 6.46 27.19 8.14
CA GLN A 234 5.59 28.08 7.38
C GLN A 234 4.74 28.98 8.27
N SER A 235 4.25 28.47 9.41
CA SER A 235 3.53 29.28 10.39
C SER A 235 4.41 30.39 10.99
N ARG A 236 5.74 30.18 11.06
CA ARG A 236 6.67 31.24 11.47
C ARG A 236 6.93 32.24 10.34
N GLU A 237 7.08 31.81 9.09
CA GLU A 237 7.28 32.70 7.95
C GLU A 237 6.04 33.58 7.68
N GLN A 238 4.82 33.04 7.79
CA GLN A 238 3.59 33.84 7.68
C GLN A 238 3.41 34.84 8.85
N LYS A 239 3.90 34.50 10.05
CA LYS A 239 3.95 35.46 11.17
C LYS A 239 4.94 36.58 10.93
N ILE A 240 6.07 36.32 10.28
CA ILE A 240 7.08 37.34 9.96
C ILE A 240 6.58 38.27 8.83
N SER A 241 5.95 37.75 7.77
CA SER A 241 5.37 38.58 6.70
C SER A 241 4.15 39.42 7.11
N LYS A 242 3.39 39.03 8.15
CA LYS A 242 2.30 39.84 8.71
C LYS A 242 2.75 40.92 9.71
N VAL A 243 3.99 40.87 10.18
CA VAL A 243 4.56 41.87 11.10
C VAL A 243 5.33 42.96 10.34
N CYS A 244 5.73 42.70 9.09
CA CYS A 244 6.39 43.65 8.20
C CYS A 244 5.48 44.34 7.16
N ASN A 245 4.16 44.10 7.21
CA ASN A 245 3.14 44.80 6.42
C ASN A 245 2.18 45.52 7.38
#